data_AF-A0A3D0D9U3-F1
#
_entry.id   AF-A0A3D0D9U3-F1
#
_cell.length_a   1.000
_cell.length_b   1.000
_cell.length_c   1.000
_cell.angle_alpha   90.00
_cell.angle_beta   90.00
_cell.angle_gamma   90.00
#
_symmetry.space_group_name_H-M   'P 1'
#
loop_
_entity.id
_entity.type
_entity.pdbx_description
1 polymer ?
#
loop_
_entity_poly.entity_id
_entity_poly.type
_entity_poly.pdbx_seq_one_letter_code
_entity_poly.pdbx_strand_id
1 'polypeptide(L)'
;MVGDLANQLARRRRRRHREHLKAQVKRRDSFTCQQCGRRGEPLEVHHRIQPETGGRDEVPNLVTLCPDCHDRAHGRPPRRQQPRLDHS
;
A
#
# COMPACT_ATOMS: atom_id res chain seq x y z
N MET A 1 -5.95 7.33 -35.71
CA MET A 1 -5.63 6.96 -34.31
C MET A 1 -6.33 7.93 -33.37
N VAL A 2 -7.58 7.65 -33.00
CA VAL A 2 -8.32 8.48 -32.02
C VAL A 2 -8.51 7.68 -30.75
N GLY A 3 -7.48 7.69 -29.90
CA GLY A 3 -7.61 7.19 -28.53
C GLY A 3 -8.25 8.29 -27.69
N ASP A 4 -9.55 8.17 -27.43
CA ASP A 4 -10.41 9.11 -26.72
C ASP A 4 -9.73 9.89 -25.59
N LEU A 5 -9.65 11.21 -25.74
CA LEU A 5 -9.15 12.15 -24.74
C LEU A 5 -9.82 11.94 -23.37
N ALA A 6 -11.09 11.55 -23.36
CA ALA A 6 -11.84 11.18 -22.15
C ALA A 6 -11.17 10.05 -21.35
N ASN A 7 -10.67 9.00 -22.02
CA ASN A 7 -9.97 7.89 -21.36
C ASN A 7 -8.61 8.35 -20.81
N GLN A 8 -7.89 9.19 -21.55
CA GLN A 8 -6.61 9.75 -21.10
C GLN A 8 -6.77 10.61 -19.83
N LEU A 9 -7.78 11.49 -19.80
CA LEU A 9 -8.08 12.33 -18.64
C LEU A 9 -8.54 11.50 -17.42
N ALA A 10 -9.37 10.48 -17.63
CA ALA A 10 -9.82 9.58 -16.58
C ALA A 10 -8.64 8.82 -15.93
N ARG A 11 -7.68 8.34 -16.73
CA ARG A 11 -6.45 7.71 -16.22
C ARG A 11 -5.61 8.67 -15.37
N ARG A 12 -5.45 9.92 -15.80
CA ARG A 12 -4.74 10.95 -15.04
C ARG A 12 -5.42 11.26 -13.71
N ARG A 13 -6.75 11.37 -13.68
CA ARG A 13 -7.53 11.57 -12.44
C ARG A 13 -7.34 10.40 -11.46
N ARG A 14 -7.47 9.15 -11.93
CA ARG A 14 -7.24 7.95 -11.11
C ARG A 14 -5.83 7.90 -10.52
N ARG A 15 -4.80 8.22 -11.31
CA ARG A 15 -3.40 8.27 -10.85
C ARG A 15 -3.23 9.27 -9.70
N ARG A 16 -3.72 10.49 -9.86
CA ARG A 16 -3.66 11.54 -8.82
C ARG A 16 -4.42 11.14 -7.56
N HIS A 17 -5.61 10.56 -7.70
CA HIS A 17 -6.39 10.08 -6.57
C HIS A 17 -5.62 9.00 -5.79
N ARG A 18 -5.02 8.04 -6.48
CA ARG A 18 -4.20 6.99 -5.86
C ARG A 18 -2.96 7.54 -5.17
N GLU A 19 -2.28 8.52 -5.76
CA GLU A 19 -1.14 9.20 -5.12
C GLU A 19 -1.56 9.92 -3.84
N HIS A 20 -2.70 10.62 -3.86
CA HIS A 20 -3.24 11.27 -2.68
C HIS A 20 -3.57 10.26 -1.58
N LEU A 21 -4.29 9.19 -1.91
CA LEU A 21 -4.63 8.11 -0.97
C LEU A 21 -3.38 7.51 -0.33
N LYS A 22 -2.36 7.19 -1.15
CA LYS A 22 -1.09 6.67 -0.64
C LYS A 22 -0.41 7.63 0.33
N ALA A 23 -0.39 8.93 0.02
CA ALA A 23 0.17 9.94 0.90
C ALA A 23 -0.64 10.08 2.20
N GLN A 24 -1.97 10.03 2.12
CA GLN A 24 -2.85 10.11 3.28
C GLN A 24 -2.67 8.92 4.23
N VAL A 25 -2.60 7.70 3.68
CA VAL A 25 -2.39 6.47 4.46
C VAL A 25 -1.02 6.48 5.14
N LYS A 26 0.04 6.87 4.42
CA LYS A 26 1.38 7.03 5.00
C LYS A 26 1.43 8.05 6.12
N ARG A 27 0.75 9.20 5.96
CA ARG A 27 0.65 10.22 7.01
C ARG A 27 -0.14 9.73 8.23
N ARG A 28 -1.29 9.06 8.00
CA ARG A 28 -2.09 8.44 9.08
C ARG A 28 -1.24 7.47 9.89
N ASP A 29 -0.49 6.62 9.21
CA ASP A 29 0.36 5.61 9.83
C ASP A 29 1.69 6.19 10.35
N SER A 30 1.85 7.52 10.37
CA SER A 30 3.05 8.24 10.82
C SER A 30 4.34 7.72 10.18
N PHE A 31 4.29 7.34 8.90
CA PHE A 31 5.40 6.71 8.19
C PHE A 31 6.00 5.55 9.00
N THR A 32 5.13 4.72 9.56
CA THR A 32 5.46 3.55 10.37
C THR A 32 4.79 2.32 9.79
N CYS A 33 5.54 1.22 9.70
CA CYS A 33 4.98 -0.08 9.34
C CYS A 33 3.98 -0.53 10.41
N GLN A 34 2.72 -0.72 10.03
CA GLN A 34 1.66 -1.12 10.96
C GLN A 34 1.75 -2.58 11.43
N GLN A 35 2.66 -3.38 10.86
CA GLN A 35 2.83 -4.79 11.21
C GLN A 35 4.09 -5.08 12.04
N CYS A 36 5.11 -4.22 11.99
CA CYS A 36 6.36 -4.41 12.74
C CYS A 36 6.89 -3.16 13.44
N GLY A 37 6.23 -2.00 13.29
CA GLY A 37 6.63 -0.75 13.95
C GLY A 37 7.84 -0.03 13.34
N ARG A 38 8.46 -0.56 12.28
CA ARG A 38 9.65 0.08 11.66
C ARG A 38 9.33 1.41 10.97
N ARG A 39 10.26 2.36 11.09
CA ARG A 39 10.24 3.71 10.48
C ARG A 39 11.51 3.95 9.68
N GLY A 40 11.49 4.88 8.72
CA GLY A 40 12.67 5.31 7.97
C GLY A 40 13.05 4.47 6.74
N GLU A 41 12.31 3.40 6.45
CA GLU A 41 12.48 2.56 5.26
C GLU A 41 11.50 2.99 4.13
N PRO A 42 11.70 2.57 2.87
CA PRO A 42 10.74 2.81 1.80
C PRO A 42 9.43 2.05 2.08
N LEU A 43 8.48 2.74 2.71
CA LEU A 43 7.18 2.16 3.04
C LEU A 43 6.26 2.11 1.84
N GLU A 44 5.58 0.98 1.70
CA GLU A 44 4.64 0.68 0.64
C GLU A 44 3.23 0.57 1.21
N VAL A 45 2.23 0.94 0.40
CA VAL A 45 0.82 0.85 0.79
C VAL A 45 0.25 -0.42 0.19
N HIS A 46 -0.26 -1.28 1.07
CA HIS A 46 -0.85 -2.58 0.75
C HIS A 46 -2.37 -2.55 0.95
N HIS A 47 -3.11 -3.32 0.15
CA HIS A 47 -4.53 -3.54 0.34
C HIS A 47 -4.76 -4.73 1.27
N ARG A 48 -5.51 -4.54 2.37
CA ARG A 48 -5.85 -5.62 3.31
C ARG A 48 -6.80 -6.64 2.65
N ILE A 49 -7.77 -6.14 1.90
CA ILE A 49 -8.66 -6.92 1.04
C ILE A 49 -8.24 -6.61 -0.39
N GLN A 50 -7.89 -7.66 -1.14
CA GLN A 50 -7.44 -7.51 -2.51
C GLN A 50 -8.58 -6.94 -3.39
N PRO A 51 -8.27 -6.13 -4.42
CA PRO A 51 -9.30 -5.59 -5.31
C PRO A 51 -10.13 -6.67 -6.01
N GLU A 52 -9.50 -7.80 -6.34
CA GLU A 52 -10.11 -8.98 -6.94
C GLU A 52 -11.20 -9.64 -6.06
N THR A 53 -11.13 -9.49 -4.74
CA THR A 53 -12.13 -10.00 -3.79
C THR A 53 -13.13 -8.93 -3.33
N GLY A 54 -13.15 -7.77 -3.99
CA GLY A 54 -14.05 -6.65 -3.66
C GLY A 54 -13.43 -5.59 -2.75
N GLY A 55 -12.12 -5.63 -2.53
CA GLY A 55 -11.38 -4.63 -1.79
C GLY A 55 -11.38 -3.28 -2.49
N ARG A 56 -12.02 -2.27 -1.89
CA ARG A 56 -12.03 -0.91 -2.43
C ARG A 56 -10.70 -0.20 -2.17
N ASP A 57 -10.36 0.76 -3.02
CA ASP A 57 -9.23 1.69 -2.83
C ASP A 57 -9.55 2.74 -1.74
N GLU A 58 -9.94 2.27 -0.56
CA GLU A 58 -10.36 3.12 0.55
C GLU A 58 -9.27 3.14 1.63
N VAL A 59 -9.04 4.30 2.24
CA VAL A 59 -8.08 4.49 3.35
C VAL A 59 -8.14 3.38 4.43
N PRO A 60 -9.30 2.92 4.94
CA PRO A 60 -9.36 1.81 5.91
C PRO A 60 -8.91 0.45 5.36
N ASN A 61 -9.04 0.22 4.05
CA ASN A 61 -8.55 -1.00 3.40
C ASN A 61 -7.05 -0.92 3.03
N LEU A 62 -6.45 0.27 3.16
CA LEU A 62 -5.04 0.50 2.87
C LEU A 62 -4.21 0.53 4.16
N VAL A 63 -3.07 -0.16 4.15
CA VAL A 63 -2.14 -0.24 5.28
C VAL A 63 -0.71 0.05 4.83
N THR A 64 0.02 0.84 5.62
CA THR A 64 1.44 1.10 5.37
C THR A 64 2.30 -0.03 5.92
N LEU A 65 3.07 -0.70 5.05
CA LEU A 65 3.96 -1.80 5.39
C LEU A 65 5.38 -1.53 4.87
N CYS A 66 6.39 -2.06 5.55
CA CYS A 66 7.75 -2.11 4.99
C CYS A 66 7.87 -3.22 3.94
N PRO A 67 8.90 -3.19 3.08
CA PRO A 67 9.07 -4.18 2.01
C PRO A 67 9.04 -5.62 2.51
N ASP A 68 9.66 -5.90 3.67
CA ASP A 68 9.63 -7.23 4.30
C ASP A 68 8.22 -7.68 4.67
N CYS A 69 7.44 -6.77 5.26
CA CYS A 69 6.08 -7.06 5.71
C CYS A 69 5.12 -7.16 4.52
N HIS A 70 5.35 -6.33 3.50
CA HIS A 70 4.63 -6.36 2.25
C HIS A 70 4.85 -7.67 1.50
N ASP A 71 6.10 -8.11 1.35
CA ASP A 71 6.44 -9.38 0.72
C ASP A 71 5.81 -10.56 1.50
N ARG A 72 5.88 -10.55 2.85
CA ARG A 72 5.20 -11.55 3.68
C ARG A 72 3.68 -11.58 3.47
N ALA A 73 3.05 -10.43 3.31
CA ALA A 73 1.61 -10.34 3.03
C ALA A 73 1.25 -10.95 1.67
N HIS A 74 2.18 -10.94 0.70
CA HIS A 74 2.06 -11.63 -0.58
C HIS A 74 2.56 -13.09 -0.55
N GLY A 75 2.93 -13.63 0.62
CA GLY A 75 3.51 -14.98 0.74
C GLY A 75 4.93 -15.12 0.19
N ARG A 76 5.63 -14.00 -0.04
CA ARG A 76 7.02 -13.96 -0.51
C ARG A 76 8.00 -13.90 0.68
N PRO A 77 9.22 -14.45 0.54
CA PRO A 77 10.23 -14.34 1.58
C PRO A 77 10.60 -12.88 1.81
N PRO A 78 10.74 -12.43 3.07
CA PRO A 78 11.14 -11.06 3.38
C PRO A 78 12.55 -10.79 2.87
N ARG A 79 12.77 -9.61 2.28
CA ARG A 79 14.07 -9.20 1.73
C ARG A 79 15.14 -9.06 2.80
N ARG A 80 14.76 -8.69 4.02
CA ARG A 80 15.62 -8.72 5.20
C ARG A 80 15.01 -9.66 6.23
N GLN A 81 15.79 -10.67 6.60
CA GLN A 81 15.46 -11.58 7.68
C GLN A 81 15.42 -10.78 8.98
N GLN A 82 14.23 -10.38 9.42
CA GLN A 82 14.02 -9.99 10.80
C GLN A 82 12.99 -10.92 11.44
N PRO A 83 13.35 -11.64 12.52
CA PRO A 83 12.37 -12.33 13.33
C PRO A 83 11.42 -11.28 13.91
N ARG A 84 10.12 -11.52 13.78
CA ARG A 84 9.15 -10.77 14.58
C ARG A 84 9.12 -11.50 15.91
N LEU A 85 9.45 -10.81 17.00
CA LEU A 85 9.04 -11.24 18.33
C LEU A 85 7.52 -11.36 18.28
N ASP A 86 7.01 -12.58 18.45
CA ASP A 86 5.59 -12.77 18.65
C ASP A 86 5.21 -11.99 19.91
N HIS A 87 4.16 -11.20 19.82
CA HIS A 87 3.51 -10.69 21.01
C HIS A 87 2.37 -11.68 21.23
N SER A 88 2.52 -12.45 22.29
CA SER A 88 1.61 -13.49 22.78
C SER A 88 0.20 -12.99 23.05
#